data_AF-A0ABC8U4T3-F1
#
_entry.id   AF-A0ABC8U4T3-F1
#
_cell.length_a   1.000
_cell.length_b   1.000
_cell.length_c   1.000
_cell.angle_alpha   90.00
_cell.angle_beta   90.00
_cell.angle_gamma   90.00
#
_symmetry.space_group_name_H-M   'P 1'
#
loop_
_entity.id
_entity.type
_entity.pdbx_description
1 polymer ?
#
loop_
_entity_poly.entity_id
_entity_poly.type
_entity_poly.pdbx_seq_one_letter_code
_entity_poly.pdbx_strand_id
1 'polypeptide(L)'
;MLTTSFDSGWNGPPNLNHVADMMRKQQTAPINEFEISHDSASNTWHVDGAGLQRFVQMTNWRYMDSERRFQHVLEACGVYKSLIKLGVKEGDTVIVGE
;
A
#
# COMPACT_ATOMS: atom_id res chain seq x y z
N MET A 1 -26.38 29.43 36.90
CA MET A 1 -25.46 30.36 36.20
C MET A 1 -24.41 29.53 35.47
N LEU A 2 -24.14 29.93 34.23
CA LEU A 2 -23.28 29.30 33.23
C LEU A 2 -21.80 29.24 33.65
N THR A 3 -21.10 28.17 33.26
CA THR A 3 -19.86 28.28 32.46
C THR A 3 -19.41 26.89 32.01
N THR A 4 -19.67 26.59 30.74
CA THR A 4 -19.01 25.54 29.95
C THR A 4 -17.64 26.08 29.53
N SER A 5 -16.56 25.48 30.03
CA SER A 5 -15.22 25.69 29.47
C SER A 5 -15.10 24.86 28.20
N PHE A 6 -15.18 25.52 27.05
CA PHE A 6 -14.88 24.92 25.75
C PHE A 6 -13.36 24.93 25.59
N ASP A 7 -12.72 23.78 25.78
CA ASP A 7 -11.29 23.61 25.48
C ASP A 7 -11.13 23.61 23.96
N SER A 8 -10.81 24.78 23.41
CA SER A 8 -10.50 24.94 21.99
C SER A 8 -9.10 24.40 21.72
N GLY A 9 -9.01 23.10 21.44
CA GLY A 9 -7.83 22.46 20.85
C GLY A 9 -7.55 23.02 19.46
N TRP A 10 -6.92 24.19 19.39
CA TRP A 10 -6.33 24.70 18.15
C TRP A 10 -5.19 23.78 17.73
N ASN A 11 -5.45 22.92 16.74
CA ASN A 11 -4.42 22.25 15.96
C ASN A 11 -3.68 23.32 15.16
N GLY A 12 -2.46 23.66 15.58
CA GLY A 12 -1.57 24.55 14.84
C GLY A 12 -1.36 24.09 13.40
N PRO A 13 -0.82 24.96 12.53
CA PRO A 13 -0.61 24.62 11.12
C PRO A 13 0.19 23.31 11.01
N PRO A 14 -0.18 22.41 10.07
CA PRO A 14 0.54 21.16 9.89
C PRO A 14 2.00 21.51 9.68
N ASN A 15 2.87 20.95 10.52
CA ASN A 15 4.29 21.23 10.47
C ASN A 15 4.79 20.90 9.04
N LEU A 16 5.25 21.90 8.28
CA LEU A 16 5.69 21.73 6.89
C LEU A 16 6.79 20.67 6.75
N ASN A 17 7.59 20.45 7.79
CA ASN A 17 8.60 19.40 7.81
C ASN A 17 7.96 18.01 7.89
N HIS A 18 6.87 17.85 8.64
CA HIS A 18 6.14 16.58 8.74
C HIS A 18 5.57 16.14 7.39
N VAL A 19 4.95 17.07 6.66
CA VAL A 19 4.44 16.81 5.30
C VAL A 19 5.59 16.44 4.36
N ALA A 20 6.72 17.16 4.43
CA ALA A 20 7.90 16.87 3.63
C ALA A 20 8.52 15.50 3.96
N ASP A 21 8.51 15.09 5.22
CA ASP A 21 9.00 13.78 5.67
C ASP A 21 8.10 12.63 5.20
N MET A 22 6.78 12.79 5.25
CA MET A 22 5.83 11.81 4.71
C MET A 22 6.02 11.62 3.20
N MET A 23 6.18 12.71 2.46
CA MET A 23 6.42 12.67 1.00
C MET A 23 7.74 11.99 0.66
N ARG A 24 8.82 12.28 1.42
CA ARG A 24 10.10 11.59 1.27
C ARG A 24 9.97 10.10 1.54
N LYS A 25 9.31 9.71 2.64
CA LYS A 25 9.09 8.30 2.98
C LYS A 25 8.34 7.57 1.87
N GLN A 26 7.29 8.19 1.33
CA GLN A 26 6.54 7.63 0.21
C GLN A 26 7.44 7.44 -1.01
N GLN A 27 8.31 8.39 -1.36
CA GLN A 27 9.21 8.28 -2.52
C GLN A 27 10.30 7.20 -2.38
N THR A 28 10.77 6.93 -1.15
CA THR A 28 11.88 6.00 -0.90
C THR A 28 11.44 4.64 -0.35
N ALA A 29 10.15 4.44 -0.08
CA ALA A 29 9.63 3.20 0.48
C ALA A 29 10.08 1.98 -0.32
N PRO A 30 10.67 0.95 0.31
CA PRO A 30 11.15 -0.23 -0.39
C PRO A 30 9.96 -1.07 -0.90
N ILE A 31 10.19 -1.85 -1.94
CA ILE A 31 9.13 -2.66 -2.57
C ILE A 31 8.60 -3.80 -1.70
N ASN A 32 9.39 -4.22 -0.71
CA ASN A 32 9.02 -5.26 0.26
C ASN A 32 8.34 -4.71 1.53
N GLU A 33 8.11 -3.40 1.62
CA GLU A 33 7.26 -2.79 2.64
C GLU A 33 5.85 -2.66 2.06
N PHE A 34 4.99 -3.63 2.40
CA PHE A 34 3.59 -3.71 1.98
C PHE A 34 2.72 -4.27 3.10
N GLU A 35 1.43 -3.99 3.02
CA GLU A 35 0.37 -4.54 3.86
C GLU A 35 -0.60 -5.35 2.99
N ILE A 36 -1.28 -6.32 3.60
CA ILE A 36 -2.29 -7.12 2.93
C ILE A 36 -3.60 -7.03 3.72
N SER A 37 -4.68 -6.65 3.05
CA SER A 37 -6.04 -6.67 3.61
C SER A 37 -6.96 -7.56 2.79
N HIS A 38 -8.00 -8.08 3.44
CA HIS A 38 -9.03 -8.89 2.80
C HIS A 38 -10.39 -8.19 2.91
N ASP A 39 -11.01 -7.95 1.76
CA ASP A 39 -12.41 -7.55 1.69
C ASP A 39 -13.28 -8.81 1.57
N SER A 40 -13.86 -9.19 2.72
CA SER A 40 -14.76 -10.33 2.81
C SER A 40 -16.07 -10.19 2.00
N ALA A 41 -16.51 -8.96 1.69
CA ALA A 41 -17.75 -8.74 0.95
C ALA A 41 -17.58 -9.10 -0.54
N SER A 42 -16.42 -8.79 -1.11
CA SER A 42 -16.08 -9.10 -2.50
C SER A 42 -15.20 -10.36 -2.67
N ASN A 43 -14.75 -10.95 -1.56
CA ASN A 43 -13.72 -12.01 -1.52
C ASN A 43 -12.44 -11.61 -2.27
N THR A 44 -12.00 -10.35 -2.06
CA THR A 44 -10.82 -9.79 -2.73
C THR A 44 -9.72 -9.47 -1.74
N TRP A 45 -8.49 -9.77 -2.11
CA TRP A 45 -7.29 -9.45 -1.35
C TRP A 45 -6.61 -8.22 -1.95
N HIS A 46 -6.24 -7.26 -1.12
CA HIS A 46 -5.52 -6.05 -1.54
C HIS A 46 -4.10 -6.11 -1.00
N VAL A 47 -3.13 -5.74 -1.83
CA VAL A 47 -1.71 -5.62 -1.47
C VAL A 47 -1.27 -4.19 -1.71
N ASP A 48 -1.10 -3.46 -0.62
CA ASP A 48 -0.85 -2.02 -0.63
C ASP A 48 0.56 -1.71 -0.14
N GLY A 49 1.28 -0.89 -0.88
CA GLY A 49 2.63 -0.49 -0.51
C GLY A 49 3.17 0.54 -1.49
N ALA A 50 3.69 1.66 -0.96
CA ALA A 50 4.12 2.78 -1.80
C ALA A 50 5.20 2.34 -2.81
N GLY A 51 6.15 1.49 -2.41
CA GLY A 51 7.18 0.95 -3.30
C GLY A 51 6.61 0.07 -4.41
N LEU A 52 5.61 -0.75 -4.08
CA LEU A 52 4.96 -1.65 -5.02
C LEU A 52 4.07 -0.90 -6.02
N GLN A 53 3.31 0.08 -5.55
CA GLN A 53 2.49 0.94 -6.41
C GLN A 53 3.35 1.74 -7.39
N ARG A 54 4.48 2.29 -6.95
CA ARG A 54 5.44 2.94 -7.88
C ARG A 54 5.95 1.96 -8.93
N PHE A 55 6.27 0.73 -8.53
CA PHE A 55 6.73 -0.30 -9.46
C PHE A 55 5.66 -0.65 -10.51
N VAL A 56 4.39 -0.79 -10.09
CA VAL A 56 3.25 -0.99 -11.01
C VAL A 56 3.11 0.18 -11.99
N GLN A 57 3.12 1.42 -11.48
CA GLN A 57 2.95 2.64 -12.28
C GLN A 57 4.10 2.87 -13.27
N MET A 58 5.34 2.55 -12.89
CA MET A 58 6.52 2.72 -13.74
C MET A 58 6.72 1.57 -14.74
N THR A 59 5.97 0.46 -14.60
CA THR A 59 6.09 -0.69 -15.48
C THR A 59 5.43 -0.40 -16.84
N ASN A 60 6.18 -0.59 -17.93
CA ASN A 60 5.61 -0.52 -19.27
C ASN A 60 4.88 -1.84 -19.61
N TRP A 61 3.56 -1.84 -19.43
CA TRP A 61 2.68 -2.99 -19.65
C TRP A 61 2.52 -3.42 -21.12
N ARG A 62 3.02 -2.65 -22.09
CA ARG A 62 2.94 -3.02 -23.52
C ARG A 62 3.91 -4.13 -23.92
N TYR A 63 4.94 -4.38 -23.11
CA TYR A 63 5.87 -5.48 -23.36
C TYR A 63 5.34 -6.78 -22.77
N MET A 64 5.29 -7.83 -23.58
CA MET A 64 4.79 -9.15 -23.18
C MET A 64 5.52 -9.70 -21.93
N ASP A 65 6.83 -9.45 -21.82
CA ASP A 65 7.62 -9.92 -20.67
C ASP A 65 7.40 -9.10 -19.38
N SER A 66 6.69 -7.97 -19.43
CA SER A 66 6.42 -7.16 -18.25
C SER A 66 5.61 -7.91 -17.20
N GLU A 67 4.65 -8.72 -17.62
CA GLU A 67 3.86 -9.56 -16.70
C GLU A 67 4.76 -10.55 -15.95
N ARG A 68 5.61 -11.29 -16.66
CA ARG A 68 6.54 -12.24 -16.03
C ARG A 68 7.53 -11.54 -15.09
N ARG A 69 8.06 -10.37 -15.47
CA ARG A 69 8.95 -9.57 -14.61
C ARG A 69 8.23 -9.10 -13.36
N PHE A 70 6.98 -8.68 -13.51
CA PHE A 70 6.14 -8.28 -12.39
C PHE A 70 5.94 -9.45 -11.42
N GLN A 71 5.58 -10.62 -11.93
CA GLN A 71 5.41 -11.85 -11.14
C GLN A 71 6.70 -12.23 -10.38
N HIS A 72 7.87 -12.19 -11.03
CA HIS A 72 9.15 -12.45 -10.36
C HIS A 72 9.46 -11.44 -9.24
N VAL A 73 9.09 -10.17 -9.43
CA VAL A 73 9.28 -9.15 -8.39
C VAL A 73 8.36 -9.41 -7.20
N LEU A 74 7.09 -9.77 -7.42
CA LEU A 74 6.17 -10.15 -6.34
C LEU A 74 6.68 -11.37 -5.55
N GLU A 75 7.27 -12.35 -6.24
CA GLU A 75 7.93 -13.47 -5.59
C GLU A 75 9.13 -13.03 -4.75
N ALA A 76 10.05 -12.25 -5.34
CA ALA A 76 11.28 -11.81 -4.69
C ALA A 76 11.05 -10.88 -3.48
N CYS A 77 10.02 -10.04 -3.51
CA CYS A 77 9.67 -9.17 -2.38
C CYS A 77 8.82 -9.87 -1.31
N GLY A 78 8.36 -11.10 -1.56
CA GLY A 78 7.67 -11.93 -0.58
C GLY A 78 6.15 -11.78 -0.53
N VAL A 79 5.53 -11.14 -1.55
CA VAL A 79 4.08 -10.97 -1.64
C VAL A 79 3.38 -12.32 -1.71
N TYR A 80 3.78 -13.21 -2.62
CA TYR A 80 3.16 -14.56 -2.73
C TYR A 80 3.27 -15.37 -1.46
N LYS A 81 4.44 -15.37 -0.84
CA LYS A 81 4.66 -16.06 0.43
C LYS A 81 3.72 -15.54 1.52
N SER A 82 3.45 -14.24 1.53
CA SER A 82 2.58 -13.61 2.52
C SER A 82 1.11 -13.91 2.27
N LEU A 83 0.66 -13.84 1.01
CA LEU A 83 -0.70 -14.24 0.58
C LEU A 83 -1.00 -15.71 0.94
N ILE A 84 -0.09 -16.63 0.63
CA ILE A 84 -0.24 -18.07 0.96
C ILE A 84 -0.39 -18.27 2.47
N LYS A 85 0.40 -17.58 3.29
CA LYS A 85 0.30 -17.66 4.75
C LYS A 85 -1.03 -17.15 5.30
N LEU A 86 -1.64 -16.18 4.61
CA LEU A 86 -2.95 -15.64 4.98
C LEU A 86 -4.11 -16.52 4.48
N GLY A 87 -3.81 -17.57 3.70
CA GLY A 87 -4.79 -18.57 3.27
C GLY A 87 -5.46 -18.27 1.93
N VAL A 88 -4.89 -17.38 1.12
CA VAL A 88 -5.29 -17.14 -0.27
C VAL A 88 -5.23 -18.46 -1.06
N LYS A 89 -6.25 -18.73 -1.87
CA LYS A 89 -6.37 -19.96 -2.66
C LYS A 89 -6.46 -19.65 -4.15
N GLU A 90 -6.24 -20.69 -4.95
CA GLU A 90 -6.54 -20.62 -6.38
C GLU A 90 -8.01 -20.23 -6.59
N GLY A 91 -8.25 -19.25 -7.46
CA GLY A 91 -9.57 -18.67 -7.70
C GLY A 91 -9.87 -17.41 -6.89
N ASP A 92 -9.10 -17.09 -5.84
CA ASP A 92 -9.24 -15.80 -5.15
C ASP A 92 -8.72 -14.65 -6.01
N THR A 93 -9.35 -13.49 -5.88
CA THR A 93 -8.90 -12.26 -6.57
C THR A 93 -7.91 -11.52 -5.70
N VAL A 94 -6.79 -11.10 -6.28
CA VAL A 94 -5.76 -10.29 -5.64
C VAL A 94 -5.53 -9.03 -6.46
N ILE A 95 -5.68 -7.87 -5.82
CA ILE A 95 -5.40 -6.54 -6.38
C ILE A 95 -4.08 -6.05 -5.79
N VAL A 96 -3.20 -5.53 -6.65
CA VAL A 96 -1.84 -5.12 -6.28
C VAL A 96 -1.58 -3.69 -6.74
N GLY A 97 -1.19 -2.82 -5.80
CA GLY A 97 -0.74 -1.46 -6.11
C GLY A 97 -1.85 -0.52 -6.55
N GLU A 98 -2.94 -0.47 -5.78
CA GLU A 98 -4.04 0.49 -5.96
C GLU A 98 -3.61 1.93 -5.61
#